data_AF-A0A3C2CYD1-F1
#
_entry.id   AF-A0A3C2CYD1-F1
#
_cell.length_a   1.000
_cell.length_b   1.000
_cell.length_c   1.000
_cell.angle_alpha   90.00
_cell.angle_beta   90.00
_cell.angle_gamma   90.00
#
_symmetry.space_group_name_H-M   'P 1'
#
loop_
_entity.id
_entity.type
_entity.pdbx_description
1 polymer ?
#
loop_
_entity_poly.entity_id
_entity_poly.type
_entity_poly.pdbx_seq_one_letter_code
_entity_poly.pdbx_strand_id
1 'polypeptide(L)'
;MAKQTKVSLIVQGTTVNILSKNQTEYISLTDIAKYRNENEPFSIINNWMRSRSTISFIGLWESLNNENFKPIEFDRFKTEAGDNYFVLYWQIWRV
;
A
#
# COMPACT_ATOMS: atom_id res chain seq x y z
N MET A 1 23.76 14.56 -1.85
CA MET A 1 22.38 14.38 -2.37
C MET A 1 22.24 12.92 -2.78
N ALA A 2 21.33 12.15 -2.17
CA ALA A 2 21.18 10.74 -2.50
C ALA A 2 20.66 10.58 -3.94
N LYS A 3 21.37 9.80 -4.76
CA LYS A 3 21.06 9.61 -6.18
C LYS A 3 19.82 8.70 -6.28
N GLN A 4 18.70 9.27 -6.69
CA GLN A 4 17.49 8.50 -6.98
C GLN A 4 17.71 7.75 -8.30
N THR A 5 17.47 6.44 -8.29
CA THR A 5 17.55 5.61 -9.50
C THR A 5 16.16 5.07 -9.79
N LYS A 6 15.71 5.20 -11.04
CA LYS A 6 14.43 4.67 -11.50
C LYS A 6 14.69 3.50 -12.44
N VAL A 7 14.11 2.35 -12.12
CA VAL A 7 14.18 1.11 -12.91
C VAL A 7 12.76 0.74 -13.32
N SER A 8 12.58 0.14 -14.50
CA SER A 8 11.28 -0.37 -14.94
C SER A 8 11.37 -1.87 -15.18
N LEU A 9 10.40 -2.62 -14.66
CA LEU A 9 10.25 -4.06 -14.88
C LEU A 9 9.00 -4.32 -15.73
N ILE A 10 9.02 -5.37 -16.54
CA ILE A 10 7.83 -5.84 -17.26
C ILE A 10 7.28 -7.05 -16.51
N VAL A 11 6.06 -6.91 -15.98
CA VAL A 11 5.36 -7.96 -15.24
C VAL A 11 4.04 -8.23 -15.95
N GLN A 12 3.83 -9.44 -16.46
CA GLN A 12 2.61 -9.83 -17.19
C GLN A 12 2.24 -8.85 -18.32
N GLY A 13 3.25 -8.31 -19.02
CA GLY A 13 3.05 -7.33 -20.11
C GLY A 13 2.79 -5.90 -19.64
N THR A 14 2.78 -5.63 -18.34
CA THR A 14 2.65 -4.28 -17.77
C THR A 14 4.00 -3.77 -17.26
N THR A 15 4.34 -2.54 -17.62
CA THR A 15 5.55 -1.87 -17.13
C THR A 15 5.31 -1.33 -15.72
N VAL A 16 6.02 -1.87 -14.73
CA VAL A 16 5.98 -1.43 -13.33
C VAL A 16 7.27 -0.70 -12.98
N ASN A 17 7.15 0.53 -12.50
CA ASN A 17 8.30 1.32 -12.08
C ASN A 17 8.75 0.98 -10.65
N ILE A 18 10.06 0.93 -10.44
CA ILE A 18 10.74 0.84 -9.16
C ILE A 18 11.56 2.10 -8.95
N LEU A 19 11.42 2.68 -7.76
CA LEU A 19 12.19 3.83 -7.29
C LEU A 19 13.14 3.37 -6.19
N SER A 20 14.45 3.51 -6.40
CA SER A 20 15.44 3.23 -5.36
C SER A 20 15.88 4.56 -4.73
N LYS A 21 15.66 4.72 -3.42
CA LYS A 21 16.00 5.91 -2.64
C LYS A 21 16.54 5.49 -1.28
N ASN A 22 17.72 6.01 -0.91
CA ASN A 22 18.33 5.78 0.42
C ASN A 22 18.43 4.30 0.82
N GLN A 23 18.85 3.42 -0.10
CA GLN A 23 18.95 1.95 0.10
C GLN A 23 17.59 1.25 0.28
N THR A 24 16.47 1.96 0.13
CA THR A 24 15.12 1.39 0.10
C THR A 24 14.60 1.41 -1.33
N GLU A 25 13.97 0.32 -1.74
CA GLU A 25 13.32 0.20 -3.04
C GLU A 25 11.81 0.29 -2.87
N TYR A 26 11.17 1.08 -3.72
CA TYR A 26 9.74 1.31 -3.72
C TYR A 26 9.18 0.85 -5.06
N ILE A 27 8.14 0.03 -5.02
CA ILE A 27 7.41 -0.41 -6.20
C ILE A 27 6.18 0.46 -6.43
N SER A 28 5.91 0.83 -7.69
CA SER A 28 4.77 1.67 -8.07
C SER A 28 3.46 0.89 -8.02
N LEU A 29 2.66 1.11 -6.98
CA LEU A 29 1.35 0.50 -6.83
C LEU A 29 0.37 0.95 -7.94
N THR A 30 0.47 2.20 -8.39
CA THR A 30 -0.35 2.73 -9.48
C THR A 30 -0.11 2.00 -10.79
N ASP A 31 1.14 1.65 -11.10
CA ASP A 31 1.44 0.92 -12.32
C ASP A 31 0.92 -0.53 -12.26
N ILE A 32 0.92 -1.14 -11.08
CA ILE A 32 0.28 -2.45 -10.85
C ILE A 32 -1.25 -2.33 -11.03
N ALA A 33 -1.88 -1.27 -10.53
CA ALA A 33 -3.32 -1.06 -10.66
C ALA A 33 -3.77 -0.84 -12.11
N LYS A 34 -2.95 -0.19 -12.93
CA LYS A 34 -3.22 0.03 -14.37
C LYS A 34 -3.41 -1.27 -15.15
N TYR A 35 -2.79 -2.37 -14.72
CA TYR A 35 -3.04 -3.69 -15.33
C TYR A 35 -4.52 -4.09 -15.30
N ARG A 36 -5.25 -3.70 -14.24
CA ARG A 36 -6.69 -3.99 -14.10
C ARG A 36 -7.55 -2.97 -14.81
N ASN A 37 -7.23 -1.69 -14.65
CA ASN A 37 -7.92 -0.58 -15.30
C ASN A 37 -6.98 0.61 -15.43
N GLU A 38 -6.62 0.95 -16.66
CA GLU A 38 -5.69 2.04 -16.96
C GLU A 38 -6.27 3.42 -16.64
N ASN A 39 -7.59 3.60 -16.80
CA ASN A 39 -8.26 4.88 -16.62
C ASN A 39 -8.53 5.20 -15.14
N GLU A 40 -8.81 4.18 -14.33
CA GLU A 40 -9.25 4.33 -12.93
C GLU A 40 -8.39 3.54 -11.91
N PRO A 41 -7.05 3.67 -11.93
CA PRO A 41 -6.18 2.91 -11.02
C PRO A 41 -6.39 3.29 -9.55
N PHE A 42 -6.79 4.52 -9.26
CA PHE A 42 -7.10 4.99 -7.90
C PHE A 42 -8.25 4.19 -7.26
N SER A 43 -9.33 3.98 -8.01
CA SER A 43 -10.50 3.22 -7.56
C SER A 43 -10.14 1.76 -7.25
N ILE A 44 -9.26 1.15 -8.06
CA ILE A 44 -8.73 -0.20 -7.81
C ILE A 44 -7.92 -0.27 -6.51
N ILE A 45 -7.02 0.70 -6.29
CA ILE A 45 -6.19 0.75 -5.07
C ILE A 45 -7.08 0.93 -3.83
N ASN A 46 -8.07 1.82 -3.88
CA ASN A 46 -9.00 2.01 -2.77
C ASN A 46 -9.76 0.73 -2.42
N ASN A 47 -10.20 -0.02 -3.44
CA ASN A 47 -10.88 -1.30 -3.23
C ASN A 47 -9.96 -2.32 -2.55
N TRP A 48 -8.69 -2.42 -2.98
CA TRP A 48 -7.71 -3.31 -2.32
C TRP A 48 -7.50 -2.93 -0.86
N MET A 49 -7.32 -1.64 -0.59
CA MET A 49 -6.99 -1.15 0.74
C MET A 49 -8.19 -1.09 1.70
N ARG A 50 -9.45 -1.14 1.21
CA ARG A 50 -10.65 -1.21 2.05
C ARG A 50 -10.87 -2.59 2.68
N SER A 51 -10.38 -3.64 2.05
CA SER A 51 -10.67 -5.00 2.50
C SER A 51 -10.05 -5.26 3.87
N ARG A 52 -10.86 -5.81 4.79
CA ARG A 52 -10.41 -6.24 6.12
C ARG A 52 -9.26 -7.24 6.03
N SER A 53 -9.25 -8.09 5.01
CA SER A 53 -8.16 -9.05 4.78
C SER A 53 -6.84 -8.35 4.46
N THR A 54 -6.86 -7.37 3.56
CA THR A 54 -5.68 -6.57 3.19
C THR A 54 -5.16 -5.79 4.38
N ILE A 55 -6.04 -5.10 5.10
CA ILE A 55 -5.66 -4.34 6.29
C ILE A 55 -5.05 -5.27 7.35
N SER A 56 -5.68 -6.41 7.62
CA SER A 56 -5.16 -7.39 8.59
C SER A 56 -3.78 -7.92 8.20
N PHE A 57 -3.57 -8.18 6.90
CA PHE A 57 -2.28 -8.63 6.39
C PHE A 57 -1.19 -7.57 6.55
N ILE A 58 -1.48 -6.31 6.18
CA ILE A 58 -0.53 -5.21 6.33
C ILE A 58 -0.21 -4.99 7.80
N GLY A 59 -1.21 -5.01 8.69
CA GLY A 59 -1.00 -4.89 10.13
C GLY A 59 -0.11 -5.97 10.72
N LEU A 60 -0.27 -7.22 10.29
CA LEU A 60 0.62 -8.30 10.68
C LEU A 60 2.05 -8.02 10.19
N TRP A 61 2.19 -7.62 8.93
CA TRP A 61 3.50 -7.29 8.37
C TRP A 61 4.19 -6.14 9.12
N GLU A 62 3.46 -5.05 9.42
CA GLU A 62 3.95 -3.93 10.22
C GLU A 62 4.39 -4.38 11.61
N SER A 63 3.59 -5.20 12.29
CA SER A 63 3.96 -5.71 13.62
C SER A 63 5.25 -6.53 13.66
N LEU A 64 5.63 -7.13 12.52
CA LEU A 64 6.84 -7.95 12.38
C LEU A 64 8.06 -7.15 11.93
N ASN A 65 7.86 -6.07 11.17
CA ASN A 65 8.93 -5.36 10.47
C ASN A 65 9.14 -3.91 10.94
N ASN A 66 8.23 -3.36 11.74
CA ASN A 66 8.27 -1.98 12.21
C ASN A 66 8.29 -1.93 13.75
N GLU A 67 9.44 -1.60 14.32
CA GLU A 67 9.64 -1.50 15.78
C GLU A 67 8.77 -0.42 16.43
N ASN A 68 8.35 0.60 15.67
CA ASN A 68 7.53 1.71 16.17
C ASN A 68 6.03 1.48 15.98
N PHE A 69 5.60 0.27 15.61
CA PHE A 69 4.21 -0.05 15.36
C PHE A 69 3.35 0.10 16.63
N LYS A 70 2.19 0.74 16.51
CA LYS A 70 1.24 0.96 17.60
C LYS A 70 0.04 0.02 17.49
N PRO A 71 0.09 -1.16 18.13
CA PRO A 71 -0.95 -2.18 17.99
C PRO A 71 -2.33 -1.74 18.47
N ILE A 72 -2.39 -0.89 19.50
CA ILE A 72 -3.66 -0.42 20.08
C ILE A 72 -4.42 0.48 19.11
N GLU A 73 -3.72 1.45 18.50
CA GLU A 73 -4.32 2.35 17.52
C GLU A 73 -4.74 1.58 16.26
N PHE A 74 -3.92 0.60 15.84
CA PHE A 74 -4.21 -0.26 14.70
C PHE A 74 -5.41 -1.19 14.91
N ASP A 75 -5.61 -1.76 16.10
CA ASP A 75 -6.70 -2.73 16.35
C ASP A 75 -8.09 -2.09 16.22
N ARG A 76 -8.24 -0.84 16.67
CA ARG A 76 -9.45 -0.05 16.46
C ARG A 76 -9.74 0.12 14.97
N PHE A 77 -8.72 0.51 14.22
CA PHE A 77 -8.81 0.69 12.77
C PHE A 77 -9.15 -0.62 12.02
N LYS A 78 -8.50 -1.72 12.40
CA LYS A 78 -8.77 -3.07 11.84
C LYS A 78 -10.20 -3.54 12.11
N THR A 79 -10.81 -3.08 13.20
CA THR A 79 -12.19 -3.43 13.55
C THR A 79 -13.19 -2.72 12.64
N GLU A 80 -12.94 -1.45 12.30
CA GLU A 80 -13.77 -0.66 11.38
C GLU A 80 -13.55 -1.05 9.90
N ALA A 81 -12.40 -1.68 9.59
CA ALA A 81 -12.05 -2.11 8.26
C ALA A 81 -13.03 -3.14 7.67
N GLY A 82 -13.46 -2.91 6.43
CA GLY A 82 -14.39 -3.77 5.70
C GLY A 82 -15.86 -3.38 5.84
N ASP A 83 -16.20 -2.44 6.72
CA ASP A 83 -17.53 -1.86 6.77
C ASP A 83 -17.82 -1.01 5.54
N ASN A 84 -19.09 -0.94 5.11
CA ASN A 84 -19.47 -0.18 3.92
C ASN A 84 -19.20 1.33 4.05
N TYR A 85 -19.26 1.86 5.27
CA TYR A 85 -18.98 3.27 5.58
C TYR A 85 -17.49 3.54 5.85
N PHE A 86 -16.65 2.52 5.91
CA PHE A 86 -15.24 2.66 6.23
C PHE A 86 -14.50 3.40 5.12
N VAL A 87 -13.86 4.52 5.47
CA VAL A 87 -13.04 5.30 4.55
C VAL A 87 -11.60 5.29 5.04
N LEU A 88 -10.71 4.79 4.21
CA LEU A 88 -9.28 4.80 4.48
C LEU A 88 -8.72 6.21 4.29
N TYR A 89 -8.28 6.86 5.37
CA TYR A 89 -7.59 8.15 5.30
C TYR A 89 -6.09 7.98 5.55
N TRP A 90 -5.25 8.70 4.80
CA TRP A 90 -3.78 8.60 4.90
C TRP A 90 -3.24 8.88 6.31
N GLN A 91 -3.97 9.67 7.10
CA GLN A 91 -3.59 10.01 8.47
C GLN A 91 -3.71 8.82 9.43
N ILE A 92 -4.56 7.85 9.11
CA ILE A 92 -4.81 6.67 9.94
C ILE A 92 -3.62 5.70 9.88
N TRP A 93 -2.85 5.71 8.80
CA TRP A 93 -1.62 4.92 8.66
C TRP A 93 -0.42 5.43 9.46
N ARG A 94 -0.58 6.50 10.28
CA ARG A 94 0.48 6.98 11.19
C ARG A 94 0.51 6.23 12.52
N VAL A 95 0.01 4.99 12.51
CA VAL A 95 0.03 4.01 13.60
C VAL A 95 1.27 3.13 13.53
#